data_AF-A0ABD4QA07-F1
#
_entry.id   AF-A0ABD4QA07-F1
#
_cell.length_a   1.000
_cell.length_b   1.000
_cell.length_c   1.000
_cell.angle_alpha   90.00
_cell.angle_beta   90.00
_cell.angle_gamma   90.00
#
_symmetry.space_group_name_H-M   'P 1'
#
loop_
_entity.id
_entity.type
_entity.pdbx_description
1 polymer ?
#
loop_
_entity_poly.entity_id
_entity_poly.type
_entity_poly.pdbx_seq_one_letter_code
_entity_poly.pdbx_strand_id
1 'polypeptide(L)' 'IKVGIAAEPYPPFASPDASGKWEGWEVDVALAICAQAKLDCVITPVSWDGIIPALTTKKIDMIAASMSITPEREKTIDFS' A
#
# COMPACT_ATOMS: atom_id res chain seq x y z
N ILE A 1 -9.49 6.46 3.38
CA ILE A 1 -8.74 5.17 3.40
C ILE A 1 -7.28 5.46 3.11
N LYS A 2 -6.39 5.12 4.03
CA LYS A 2 -4.94 5.30 3.91
C LYS A 2 -4.34 4.04 3.31
N VAL A 3 -3.99 4.09 2.02
CA VAL A 3 -3.37 2.97 1.32
C VAL A 3 -1.88 3.03 1.56
N GLY A 4 -1.35 2.04 2.28
CA GLY A 4 0.07 1.88 2.54
C GLY A 4 0.79 1.32 1.33
N ILE A 5 1.86 1.98 0.93
CA ILE A 5 2.84 1.48 -0.05
C ILE A 5 4.23 1.46 0.61
N ALA A 6 5.16 0.68 0.07
CA ALA A 6 6.55 0.72 0.52
C ALA A 6 7.16 2.10 0.16
N ALA A 7 7.84 2.73 1.13
CA ALA A 7 8.53 4.00 0.91
C ALA A 7 9.83 3.81 0.10
N GLU A 8 10.34 2.59 0.05
CA GLU A 8 11.44 2.17 -0.79
C GLU A 8 10.94 2.01 -2.24
N PRO A 9 11.42 2.83 -3.20
CA PRO A 9 10.92 2.78 -4.58
C PRO A 9 11.12 1.41 -5.21
N TYR A 10 10.07 0.89 -5.83
CA TYR A 10 10.05 -0.40 -6.51
C TYR A 10 9.42 -0.28 -7.91
N PRO A 11 10.11 0.32 -8.89
CA PRO A 11 9.60 0.41 -10.26
C PRO A 11 9.42 -0.98 -10.89
N PRO A 12 8.39 -1.20 -11.75
CA PRO A 12 7.35 -0.24 -12.17
C PRO A 12 6.11 -0.20 -11.25
N PHE A 13 6.21 -0.77 -10.04
CA PHE A 13 5.07 -1.02 -9.15
C PHE A 13 4.69 0.21 -8.32
N ALA A 14 5.68 0.85 -7.68
CA ALA A 14 5.47 2.09 -6.93
C ALA A 14 6.78 2.90 -6.83
N SER A 15 6.75 4.16 -7.27
CA SER A 15 7.86 5.10 -7.10
C SER A 15 7.37 6.55 -7.09
N PRO A 16 8.05 7.46 -6.38
CA PRO A 16 7.74 8.88 -6.46
C PRO A 16 8.27 9.48 -7.77
N ASP A 17 7.47 10.34 -8.39
CA ASP A 17 7.89 11.21 -9.48
C ASP A 17 8.73 12.40 -8.97
N ALA A 18 9.17 13.27 -9.88
CA ALA A 18 9.96 14.46 -9.53
C ALA A 18 9.20 15.48 -8.65
N SER A 19 7.86 15.40 -8.59
CA SER A 19 7.01 16.23 -7.72
C SER A 19 6.78 15.61 -6.34
N GLY A 20 7.25 14.37 -6.13
CA GLY A 20 7.00 13.59 -4.92
C GLY A 20 5.65 12.88 -4.90
N LYS A 21 4.89 12.93 -6.00
CA LYS A 21 3.67 12.16 -6.16
C LYS A 21 4.03 10.72 -6.50
N TRP A 22 3.41 9.77 -5.79
CA TRP A 22 3.61 8.36 -6.07
C TRP A 22 2.82 7.91 -7.31
N GLU A 23 3.49 7.10 -8.12
CA GLU A 23 2.97 6.51 -9.35
C GLU A 23 3.47 5.05 -9.49
N GLY A 24 2.86 4.30 -10.41
CA GLY A 24 3.19 2.91 -10.67
C GLY A 24 1.96 2.01 -10.63
N TRP A 25 2.12 0.76 -11.07
CA TRP A 25 1.02 -0.18 -11.25
C TRP A 25 0.20 -0.41 -9.97
N GLU A 26 0.84 -0.50 -8.80
CA GLU A 26 0.14 -0.74 -7.53
C GLU A 26 -0.64 0.48 -7.07
N VAL A 27 -0.09 1.67 -7.31
CA VAL A 27 -0.76 2.94 -7.03
C VAL A 27 -2.01 3.06 -7.90
N ASP A 28 -1.89 2.77 -9.19
CA ASP A 28 -3.01 2.83 -10.15
C ASP A 28 -4.11 1.83 -9.79
N VAL A 29 -3.75 0.59 -9.48
CA VAL A 29 -4.71 -0.45 -9.07
C VAL A 29 -5.40 -0.07 -7.77
N ALA A 30 -4.66 0.39 -6.75
CA ALA A 30 -5.25 0.79 -5.48
C ALA A 30 -6.23 1.96 -5.65
N LEU A 31 -5.86 2.99 -6.42
CA LEU A 31 -6.74 4.13 -6.68
C LEU A 31 -7.97 3.73 -7.51
N ALA A 32 -7.84 2.80 -8.46
CA ALA A 32 -8.97 2.29 -9.23
C ALA A 32 -9.96 1.50 -8.34
N ILE A 33 -9.46 0.65 -7.44
CA ILE A 33 -10.29 -0.06 -6.45
C ILE A 33 -11.03 0.94 -5.57
N CYS A 34 -10.33 1.96 -5.07
CA CYS A 34 -10.93 3.02 -4.27
C CYS A 34 -12.02 3.79 -5.01
N ALA A 35 -11.79 4.14 -6.27
CA ALA A 35 -12.77 4.82 -7.11
C ALA A 35 -14.03 3.96 -7.32
N GLN A 36 -13.85 2.66 -7.62
CA GLN A 36 -14.96 1.71 -7.78
C GLN A 36 -15.75 1.54 -6.47
N ALA A 37 -15.05 1.51 -5.34
CA ALA A 37 -15.65 1.40 -4.01
C ALA A 37 -16.25 2.73 -3.49
N LYS A 38 -16.08 3.84 -4.23
CA LYS A 38 -16.48 5.21 -3.81
C LYS A 38 -15.86 5.63 -2.47
N LEU A 39 -14.58 5.31 -2.30
CA LEU A 39 -13.80 5.63 -1.10
C LEU A 39 -12.76 6.71 -1.42
N ASP A 40 -12.66 7.70 -0.53
CA ASP A 40 -11.58 8.68 -0.59
C ASP A 40 -10.27 8.03 -0.12
N CYS A 41 -9.38 7.75 -1.06
CA CYS A 41 -8.10 7.11 -0.79
C CYS A 41 -6.93 8.10 -0.85
N VAL A 42 -5.99 7.93 0.07
CA VAL A 42 -4.72 8.65 0.08
C VAL A 42 -3.58 7.66 0.12
N ILE A 43 -2.62 7.82 -0.79
CA ILE A 43 -1.40 7.03 -0.82
C ILE A 43 -0.52 7.48 0.34
N THR A 44 -0.11 6.52 1.17
CA THR A 44 0.65 6.75 2.40
C THR A 44 1.92 5.90 2.35
N PRO A 45 3.07 6.46 1.98
CA PRO A 45 4.33 5.73 2.00
C PRO A 45 4.72 5.36 3.44
N VAL A 46 5.08 4.10 3.65
CA VAL A 46 5.53 3.56 4.93
C VAL A 46 6.76 2.69 4.67
N SER A 47 7.76 2.73 5.53
CA SER A 47 8.90 1.82 5.39
C SER A 47 8.44 0.37 5.39
N TRP A 48 8.97 -0.43 4.47
CA TRP A 48 8.65 -1.84 4.31
C TRP A 48 8.71 -2.62 5.63
N ASP A 49 9.77 -2.41 6.42
CA ASP A 49 9.98 -3.10 7.69
C ASP A 49 8.85 -2.83 8.71
N GLY A 50 8.19 -1.67 8.59
CA GLY A 50 7.12 -1.22 9.48
C GLY A 50 5.71 -1.35 8.90
N ILE A 51 5.55 -1.90 7.70
CA ILE A 51 4.27 -1.82 6.97
C ILE A 51 3.15 -2.65 7.60
N ILE A 52 3.46 -3.87 8.09
CA ILE A 52 2.49 -4.71 8.82
C ILE A 52 2.13 -4.09 10.18
N PRO A 53 3.10 -3.66 11.03
CA PRO A 53 2.79 -2.89 12.23
C PRO A 53 1.96 -1.63 11.97
N ALA A 54 2.20 -0.92 10.86
CA ALA A 54 1.41 0.25 10.49
C ALA A 54 -0.06 -0.10 10.19
N LEU A 55 -0.33 -1.26 9.59
CA LEU A 55 -1.69 -1.75 9.38
C LEU A 55 -2.35 -2.13 10.72
N THR A 56 -1.69 -2.95 11.54
CA THR A 56 -2.27 -3.44 12.81
C THR A 56 -2.49 -2.32 13.83
N THR A 57 -1.67 -1.26 13.79
CA THR A 57 -1.85 -0.05 14.61
C THR A 57 -2.76 1.01 13.97
N LYS A 58 -3.40 0.70 12.83
CA LYS A 58 -4.32 1.58 12.09
C LYS A 58 -3.70 2.89 11.59
N LYS A 59 -2.37 2.93 11.43
CA LYS A 59 -1.70 4.04 10.74
C LYS A 59 -2.05 4.04 9.25
N ILE A 60 -2.20 2.87 8.65
CA ILE A 60 -2.77 2.64 7.31
C ILE A 60 -3.97 1.68 7.42
N ASP A 61 -4.80 1.65 6.37
CA ASP A 61 -6.03 0.86 6.32
C ASP A 61 -5.93 -0.34 5.34
N MET A 62 -4.96 -0.31 4.42
CA MET A 62 -4.69 -1.34 3.41
C MET A 62 -3.21 -1.33 3.04
N ILE A 63 -2.65 -2.44 2.56
CA ILE A 63 -1.30 -2.53 2.00
C ILE A 63 -1.39 -2.85 0.49
N ALA A 64 -0.72 -2.06 -0.34
CA ALA A 64 -0.49 -2.29 -1.77
C ALA A 64 1.01 -2.16 -2.06
N ALA A 65 1.77 -3.24 -1.85
CA ALA A 65 3.23 -3.22 -1.87
C ALA A 65 3.86 -4.57 -2.22
N SER A 66 3.31 -5.29 -3.21
CA SER A 66 3.81 -6.58 -3.72
C SER A 66 4.08 -7.60 -2.62
N MET A 67 3.25 -7.56 -1.56
CA MET A 67 3.47 -8.37 -0.38
C MET A 67 3.11 -9.83 -0.68
N SER A 68 4.11 -10.69 -0.68
CA SER A 68 3.89 -12.13 -0.77
C SER A 68 3.05 -12.62 0.41
N ILE A 69 2.05 -13.42 0.09
CA ILE A 69 1.23 -14.16 1.06
C ILE A 69 2.13 -15.26 1.66
N THR A 70 2.22 -15.29 2.99
CA THR A 70 2.93 -16.34 3.71
C THR A 70 2.10 -16.80 4.91
N PRO A 71 2.23 -18.07 5.35
CA PRO A 71 1.50 -18.58 6.51
C PRO A 71 1.79 -17.82 7.81
N GLU A 72 2.93 -17.12 7.89
CA GLU A 72 3.26 -16.27 9.02
C GLU A 72 2.47 -14.96 8.99
N ARG A 73 2.36 -14.32 7.82
CA ARG A 73 1.64 -13.07 7.65
C ARG A 73 0.14 -13.25 7.76
N GLU A 74 -0.40 -14.35 7.21
CA GLU A 74 -1.82 -14.70 7.30
C GLU A 74 -2.31 -14.93 8.74
N LYS A 75 -1.41 -15.20 9.69
CA LYS A 75 -1.78 -15.26 11.12
C LYS A 75 -2.05 -13.88 11.72
N THR A 76 -1.62 -12.81 11.06
CA THR A 76 -1.62 -11.45 11.60
C THR A 76 -2.50 -10.50 10.79
N ILE A 77 -2.58 -10.68 9.47
CA ILE A 77 -3.31 -9.82 8.54
C ILE A 77 -4.02 -10.66 7.48
N ASP A 78 -5.12 -10.15 6.95
CA ASP A 78 -5.85 -10.76 5.83
C ASP A 78 -5.29 -10.28 4.49
N PHE A 79 -5.40 -11.14 3.47
CA PHE A 79 -5.05 -10.84 2.08
C PHE A 79 -6.30 -10.96 1.18
N SER A 80 -6.28 -10.26 0.04
CA SER A 80 -7.36 -10.25 -0.98
C SER A 80 -7.06 -11.10 -2.19
#